data_AF-A0A6L8XWT6-F1
#
_entry.id   AF-A0A6L8XWT6-F1
#
_cell.length_a   1.000
_cell.length_b   1.000
_cell.length_c   1.000
_cell.angle_alpha   90.00
_cell.angle_beta   90.00
_cell.angle_gamma   90.00
#
_symmetry.space_group_name_H-M   'P 1'
#
loop_
_entity.id
_entity.type
_entity.pdbx_description
1 polymer ?
#
loop_
_entity_poly.entity_id
_entity_poly.type
_entity_poly.pdbx_seq_one_letter_code
_entity_poly.pdbx_strand_id
1 'polypeptide(L)'
;MGKINENYVYKEPEEITIQRNKIHKNQRNIEDFIELIEENSQEMKIQKLIKEDLSFMADYLAEPYEEYICFSNYPIGDKIADFVVLTSRSKMKVCIVEVKGADFKTVKANHYQGLNVHMNDAITQLKNHMEYINRNYSSFRTQIHEDKDKAINEEYSGNYLVGPRKNLLVDPQKDIDVKYIAIGGVEREDKSIEESHEIVKCKPADNLEIASWNSFVRKLDEYHGHHPVQ
;
A
#
# COMPACT_ATOMS: atom_id res chain seq x y z
N MET A 1 -15.95 -40.06 15.02
CA MET A 1 -16.50 -38.89 14.31
C MET A 1 -17.22 -38.01 15.32
N GLY A 2 -16.61 -36.88 15.70
CA GLY A 2 -17.23 -35.92 16.62
C GLY A 2 -18.39 -35.21 15.93
N LYS A 3 -19.54 -35.12 16.60
CA LYS A 3 -20.70 -34.36 16.13
C LYS A 3 -20.28 -32.90 15.92
N ILE A 4 -20.39 -32.42 14.68
CA ILE A 4 -20.25 -31.00 14.37
C ILE A 4 -21.45 -30.31 15.04
N ASN A 5 -21.17 -29.32 15.89
CA ASN A 5 -22.20 -28.63 16.64
C ASN A 5 -22.96 -27.70 15.66
N GLU A 6 -24.14 -28.12 15.19
CA GLU A 6 -24.94 -27.46 14.14
C GLU A 6 -25.45 -26.05 14.52
N ASN A 7 -25.11 -25.53 15.70
CA ASN A 7 -25.57 -24.24 16.23
C ASN A 7 -24.46 -23.21 16.46
N TYR A 8 -23.24 -23.39 15.95
CA TYR A 8 -22.21 -22.35 16.06
C TYR A 8 -22.48 -21.20 15.08
N VAL A 9 -23.09 -20.12 15.58
CA VAL A 9 -23.15 -18.83 14.88
C VAL A 9 -21.93 -18.04 15.32
N TYR A 10 -20.98 -17.81 14.40
CA TYR A 10 -19.87 -16.88 14.67
C TYR A 10 -20.44 -15.49 14.94
N LYS A 11 -20.21 -14.97 16.13
CA LYS A 11 -20.49 -13.57 16.46
C LYS A 11 -19.17 -12.81 16.40
N GLU A 12 -19.09 -11.83 15.51
CA GLU A 12 -17.91 -10.97 15.43
C GLU A 12 -17.72 -10.20 16.75
N PRO A 13 -16.48 -10.10 17.27
CA PRO A 13 -16.17 -9.19 18.36
C PRO A 13 -16.61 -7.75 18.07
N GLU A 14 -17.26 -7.12 19.04
CA GLU A 14 -17.82 -5.78 18.90
C GLU A 14 -16.75 -4.73 18.58
N GLU A 15 -15.51 -4.91 19.09
CA GLU A 15 -14.42 -3.97 18.84
C GLU A 15 -14.07 -3.86 17.35
N ILE A 16 -14.19 -4.97 16.61
CA ILE A 16 -13.94 -4.99 15.16
C ILE A 16 -14.99 -4.15 14.44
N THR A 17 -16.27 -4.31 14.79
CA THR A 17 -17.36 -3.55 14.20
C THR A 17 -17.24 -2.06 14.52
N ILE A 18 -16.91 -1.71 15.77
CA ILE A 18 -16.69 -0.31 16.18
C ILE A 18 -15.53 0.31 15.39
N GLN A 19 -14.39 -0.39 15.29
CA GLN A 19 -13.22 0.13 14.57
C GLN A 19 -13.52 0.28 13.07
N ARG A 20 -14.17 -0.70 12.44
CA ARG A 20 -14.61 -0.60 11.04
C ARG A 20 -15.49 0.61 10.79
N ASN A 21 -16.52 0.80 11.62
CA ASN A 21 -17.43 1.94 11.49
C ASN A 21 -16.70 3.27 11.72
N LYS A 22 -15.73 3.32 12.64
CA LYS A 22 -14.87 4.49 12.85
C LYS A 22 -14.03 4.80 11.61
N ILE A 23 -13.47 3.80 10.96
CA ILE A 23 -12.69 3.97 9.72
C ILE A 23 -13.59 4.47 8.61
N HIS A 24 -14.69 3.77 8.30
CA HIS A 24 -15.63 4.17 7.24
C HIS A 24 -16.20 5.57 7.44
N LYS A 25 -16.46 6.00 8.69
CA LYS A 25 -16.97 7.35 8.97
C LYS A 25 -15.97 8.45 8.62
N ASN A 26 -14.67 8.17 8.74
CA ASN A 26 -13.61 9.14 8.46
C ASN A 26 -12.98 8.93 7.08
N GLN A 27 -13.43 7.91 6.35
CA GLN A 27 -12.92 7.58 5.04
C GLN A 27 -13.26 8.70 4.05
N ARG A 28 -12.26 9.14 3.31
CA ARG A 28 -12.39 10.10 2.22
C ARG A 28 -13.00 9.40 1.02
N ASN A 29 -13.65 10.17 0.17
CA ASN A 29 -14.29 9.59 -0.99
C ASN A 29 -13.23 9.23 -2.05
N ILE A 30 -13.41 8.11 -2.74
CA ILE A 30 -12.57 7.74 -3.89
C ILE A 30 -12.63 8.79 -4.99
N GLU A 31 -13.75 9.52 -5.12
CA GLU A 31 -13.86 10.65 -6.04
C GLU A 31 -12.82 11.75 -5.78
N ASP A 32 -12.41 11.99 -4.52
CA ASP A 32 -11.33 12.95 -4.21
C ASP A 32 -10.02 12.54 -4.90
N PHE A 33 -9.79 11.24 -5.06
CA PHE A 33 -8.62 10.68 -5.76
C PHE A 33 -8.73 10.78 -7.27
N ILE A 34 -9.92 10.51 -7.81
CA ILE A 34 -10.21 10.61 -9.25
C ILE A 34 -9.99 12.05 -9.70
N GLU A 35 -10.53 13.02 -8.97
CA GLU A 35 -10.35 14.45 -9.24
C GLU A 35 -8.87 14.83 -9.29
N LEU A 36 -8.05 14.36 -8.33
CA LEU A 36 -6.61 14.64 -8.35
C LEU A 36 -5.91 14.09 -9.60
N ILE A 37 -6.33 12.93 -10.09
CA ILE A 37 -5.76 12.31 -11.29
C ILE A 37 -6.17 13.08 -12.54
N GLU A 38 -7.45 13.43 -12.66
CA GLU A 38 -7.99 14.22 -13.78
C GLU A 38 -7.35 15.62 -13.85
N GLU A 39 -7.08 16.23 -12.69
CA GLU A 39 -6.37 17.51 -12.58
C GLU A 39 -4.86 17.41 -12.87
N ASN A 40 -4.32 16.21 -13.15
CA ASN A 40 -2.88 15.99 -13.29
C ASN A 40 -2.11 16.52 -12.06
N SER A 41 -2.57 16.14 -10.86
CA SER A 41 -2.05 16.69 -9.61
C SER A 41 -0.62 16.26 -9.31
N GLN A 42 0.13 17.19 -8.71
CA GLN A 42 1.50 16.98 -8.26
C GLN A 42 1.57 16.03 -7.05
N GLU A 43 2.74 15.39 -6.86
CA GLU A 43 3.03 14.41 -5.78
C GLU A 43 2.56 14.89 -4.40
N MET A 44 2.82 16.14 -4.06
CA MET A 44 2.50 16.71 -2.75
C MET A 44 0.98 16.70 -2.44
N LYS A 45 0.14 16.97 -3.44
CA LYS A 45 -1.33 16.96 -3.26
C LYS A 45 -1.83 15.54 -3.01
N ILE A 46 -1.33 14.58 -3.81
CA ILE A 46 -1.71 13.17 -3.70
C ILE A 46 -1.24 12.59 -2.36
N GLN A 47 0.02 12.83 -1.99
CA GLN A 47 0.54 12.43 -0.68
C GLN A 47 -0.27 13.01 0.47
N LYS A 48 -0.69 14.28 0.36
CA LYS A 48 -1.51 14.92 1.40
C LYS A 48 -2.84 14.20 1.58
N LEU A 49 -3.54 13.87 0.49
CA LEU A 49 -4.82 13.14 0.56
C LEU A 49 -4.65 11.77 1.25
N ILE A 50 -3.62 11.00 0.87
CA ILE A 50 -3.36 9.69 1.49
C ILE A 50 -2.95 9.83 2.96
N LYS A 51 -2.21 10.87 3.31
CA LYS A 51 -1.81 11.11 4.71
C LYS A 51 -3.00 11.51 5.58
N GLU A 52 -4.00 12.20 5.02
CA GLU A 52 -5.28 12.49 5.69
C GLU A 52 -6.12 11.24 5.88
N ASP A 53 -6.05 10.28 4.94
CA ASP A 53 -6.74 9.00 5.04
C ASP A 53 -5.90 7.83 4.50
N LEU A 54 -5.30 7.09 5.43
CA LEU A 54 -4.46 5.94 5.13
C LEU A 54 -5.25 4.71 4.67
N SER A 55 -6.59 4.72 4.77
CA SER A 55 -7.42 3.58 4.36
C SER A 55 -7.28 3.29 2.86
N PHE A 56 -7.00 4.31 2.03
CA PHE A 56 -6.72 4.10 0.61
C PHE A 56 -5.53 3.15 0.35
N MET A 57 -4.46 3.24 1.17
CA MET A 57 -3.33 2.32 1.06
C MET A 57 -3.67 0.92 1.55
N ALA A 58 -4.50 0.83 2.59
CA ALA A 58 -5.01 -0.43 3.08
C ALA A 58 -5.87 -1.14 2.04
N ASP A 59 -6.84 -0.43 1.47
CA ASP A 59 -7.77 -0.96 0.47
C ASP A 59 -7.02 -1.42 -0.81
N TYR A 60 -5.93 -0.73 -1.16
CA TYR A 60 -5.06 -1.14 -2.27
C TYR A 60 -4.17 -2.36 -1.95
N LEU A 61 -3.69 -2.55 -0.72
CA LEU A 61 -2.59 -3.49 -0.41
C LEU A 61 -2.89 -4.60 0.59
N ALA A 62 -3.89 -4.43 1.45
CA ALA A 62 -4.17 -5.33 2.55
C ALA A 62 -4.67 -6.69 2.04
N GLU A 63 -4.05 -7.75 2.53
CA GLU A 63 -4.43 -9.12 2.23
C GLU A 63 -4.02 -10.01 3.41
N PRO A 64 -4.97 -10.53 4.22
CA PRO A 64 -6.42 -10.47 4.03
C PRO A 64 -7.04 -9.11 4.37
N TYR A 65 -8.31 -8.95 3.98
CA TYR A 65 -9.07 -7.73 4.23
C TYR A 65 -9.18 -7.39 5.73
N GLU A 66 -9.20 -6.10 6.07
CA GLU A 66 -9.28 -5.53 7.44
C GLU A 66 -8.09 -5.79 8.35
N GLU A 67 -7.12 -6.58 7.89
CA GLU A 67 -5.91 -6.94 8.64
C GLU A 67 -4.74 -6.17 8.10
N TYR A 68 -4.64 -4.93 8.55
CA TYR A 68 -3.55 -4.06 8.16
C TYR A 68 -3.13 -3.10 9.26
N ILE A 69 -1.88 -2.62 9.15
CA ILE A 69 -1.42 -1.41 9.81
C ILE A 69 -0.70 -0.58 8.75
N CYS A 70 -1.17 0.65 8.54
CA CYS A 70 -0.58 1.60 7.61
C CYS A 70 0.21 2.65 8.38
N PHE A 71 1.36 3.05 7.84
CA PHE A 71 2.18 4.15 8.33
C PHE A 71 2.43 5.12 7.18
N SER A 72 2.56 6.41 7.48
CA SER A 72 3.13 7.39 6.54
C SER A 72 4.41 8.01 7.08
N ASN A 73 5.27 8.43 6.15
CA ASN A 73 6.61 8.94 6.45
C ASN A 73 7.39 7.97 7.37
N TYR A 74 7.43 6.69 6.99
CA TYR A 74 8.02 5.64 7.83
C TYR A 74 9.56 5.66 7.74
N PRO A 75 10.29 5.78 8.86
CA PRO A 75 11.75 5.82 8.84
C PRO A 75 12.35 4.44 8.57
N ILE A 76 13.25 4.36 7.59
CA ILE A 76 14.04 3.16 7.26
C ILE A 76 15.51 3.59 7.18
N GLY A 77 16.25 3.33 8.25
CA GLY A 77 17.61 3.83 8.39
C GLY A 77 17.65 5.36 8.46
N ASP A 78 18.40 5.98 7.55
CA ASP A 78 18.50 7.44 7.41
C ASP A 78 17.49 8.01 6.40
N LYS A 79 16.69 7.16 5.77
CA LYS A 79 15.69 7.55 4.76
C LYS A 79 14.27 7.38 5.31
N ILE A 80 13.32 7.96 4.59
CA ILE A 80 11.90 7.90 4.89
C ILE A 80 11.21 7.32 3.65
N ALA A 81 10.40 6.28 3.85
CA ALA A 81 9.46 5.81 2.84
C ALA A 81 8.15 6.57 2.97
N ASP A 82 7.50 6.90 1.84
CA ASP A 82 6.23 7.62 1.85
C ASP A 82 5.16 6.88 2.66
N PHE A 83 4.99 5.58 2.40
CA PHE A 83 4.05 4.72 3.13
C PHE A 83 4.59 3.32 3.37
N VAL A 84 4.14 2.71 4.47
CA VAL A 84 4.35 1.29 4.76
C VAL A 84 3.04 0.65 5.17
N VAL A 85 2.72 -0.51 4.57
CA VAL A 85 1.55 -1.31 4.94
C VAL A 85 1.99 -2.68 5.43
N LEU A 86 1.65 -2.99 6.68
CA LEU A 86 1.81 -4.31 7.27
C LEU A 86 0.53 -5.09 7.10
N THR A 87 0.60 -6.32 6.60
CA THR A 87 -0.57 -7.19 6.41
C THR A 87 -0.15 -8.67 6.43
N SER A 88 -1.09 -9.55 6.10
CA SER A 88 -0.98 -11.01 6.17
C SER A 88 -1.02 -11.59 7.59
N ARG A 89 -1.08 -12.93 7.66
CA ARG A 89 -1.04 -13.73 8.88
C ARG A 89 0.13 -14.68 8.84
N SER A 90 0.56 -15.20 9.99
CA SER A 90 1.69 -16.13 10.14
C SER A 90 3.05 -15.49 9.83
N LYS A 91 3.30 -15.05 8.59
CA LYS A 91 4.45 -14.23 8.22
C LYS A 91 3.98 -12.82 7.89
N MET A 92 4.69 -11.81 8.37
CA MET A 92 4.30 -10.43 8.10
C MET A 92 4.72 -10.05 6.68
N LYS A 93 3.76 -9.53 5.91
CA LYS A 93 4.02 -8.87 4.63
C LYS A 93 4.20 -7.38 4.88
N VAL A 94 5.30 -6.83 4.41
CA VAL A 94 5.69 -5.43 4.56
C VAL A 94 5.73 -4.81 3.16
N CYS A 95 4.71 -4.02 2.83
CA CYS A 95 4.65 -3.28 1.58
C CYS A 95 5.25 -1.88 1.80
N ILE A 96 6.38 -1.59 1.17
CA ILE A 96 7.05 -0.29 1.19
C ILE A 96 6.68 0.44 -0.09
N VAL A 97 6.10 1.64 0.04
CA VAL A 97 5.54 2.38 -1.08
C VAL A 97 6.23 3.73 -1.21
N GLU A 98 6.62 4.07 -2.43
CA GLU A 98 7.02 5.43 -2.82
C GLU A 98 6.06 5.93 -3.89
N VAL A 99 5.60 7.18 -3.73
CA VAL A 99 4.60 7.75 -4.63
C VAL A 99 5.16 8.95 -5.40
N LYS A 100 4.56 9.21 -6.57
CA LYS A 100 4.85 10.37 -7.43
C LYS A 100 3.55 11.02 -7.90
N GLY A 101 3.63 12.19 -8.53
CA GLY A 101 2.46 12.90 -9.06
C GLY A 101 1.71 12.13 -10.16
N ALA A 102 0.52 12.62 -10.51
CA ALA A 102 -0.27 12.20 -11.67
C ALA A 102 -0.01 13.08 -12.90
N ASP A 103 0.92 14.04 -12.80
CA ASP A 103 1.23 15.07 -13.79
C ASP A 103 2.11 14.62 -14.96
N PHE A 104 2.37 13.31 -15.05
CA PHE A 104 3.18 12.72 -16.10
C PHE A 104 2.65 11.34 -16.50
N LYS A 105 3.08 10.86 -17.68
CA LYS A 105 2.81 9.49 -18.10
C LYS A 105 3.82 8.52 -17.51
N THR A 106 3.35 7.41 -16.92
CA THR A 106 4.18 6.36 -16.28
C THR A 106 5.30 5.88 -17.20
N VAL A 107 4.99 5.71 -18.48
CA VAL A 107 5.90 5.27 -19.54
C VAL A 107 6.14 6.43 -20.54
N LYS A 108 7.39 6.56 -21.01
CA LYS A 108 7.79 7.58 -22.00
C LYS A 108 7.15 7.35 -23.37
N ALA A 109 7.00 8.46 -24.12
CA ALA A 109 6.39 8.48 -25.46
C ALA A 109 7.29 7.98 -26.59
N ASN A 110 8.61 8.09 -26.42
CA ASN A 110 9.54 7.96 -27.55
C ASN A 110 9.83 6.49 -27.90
N HIS A 111 10.46 6.27 -29.06
CA HIS A 111 10.95 4.97 -29.53
C HIS A 111 11.83 4.20 -28.51
N TYR A 112 12.41 4.91 -27.53
CA TYR A 112 13.00 4.29 -26.35
C TYR A 112 11.90 3.94 -25.35
N GLN A 113 11.44 2.69 -25.40
CA GLN A 113 10.56 2.09 -24.40
C GLN A 113 11.22 2.21 -23.01
N GLY A 114 10.59 2.90 -22.07
CA GLY A 114 11.14 3.05 -20.73
C GLY A 114 10.29 3.94 -19.81
N LEU A 115 10.52 3.80 -18.50
CA LEU A 115 9.79 4.54 -17.47
C LEU A 115 10.13 6.03 -17.48
N ASN A 116 9.18 6.83 -17.00
CA ASN A 116 9.39 8.26 -16.73
C ASN A 116 10.55 8.48 -15.75
N VAL A 117 11.22 9.63 -15.81
CA VAL A 117 12.29 9.97 -14.87
C VAL A 117 11.80 9.95 -13.42
N HIS A 118 10.60 10.48 -13.15
CA HIS A 118 10.01 10.49 -11.81
C HIS A 118 9.79 9.07 -11.26
N MET A 119 9.44 8.11 -12.13
CA MET A 119 9.32 6.70 -11.73
C MET A 119 10.69 6.06 -11.48
N ASN A 120 11.72 6.42 -12.24
CA ASN A 120 13.08 5.96 -11.96
C ASN A 120 13.60 6.52 -10.63
N ASP A 121 13.22 7.75 -10.27
CA ASP A 121 13.54 8.33 -8.97
C ASP A 121 12.87 7.54 -7.83
N ALA A 122 11.58 7.23 -7.95
CA ALA A 122 10.86 6.38 -6.99
C ALA A 122 11.51 4.99 -6.84
N ILE A 123 11.89 4.37 -7.96
CA ILE A 123 12.58 3.07 -7.96
C ILE A 123 13.96 3.18 -7.27
N THR A 124 14.66 4.29 -7.46
CA THR A 124 15.96 4.53 -6.81
C THR A 124 15.77 4.67 -5.30
N GLN A 125 14.73 5.37 -4.84
CA GLN A 125 14.36 5.45 -3.43
C GLN A 125 14.07 4.05 -2.85
N LEU A 126 13.25 3.24 -3.53
CA LEU A 126 12.96 1.87 -3.12
C LEU A 126 14.21 0.97 -3.08
N LYS A 127 15.12 1.12 -4.04
CA LYS A 127 16.40 0.38 -4.04
C LYS A 127 17.28 0.74 -2.86
N ASN A 128 17.29 2.01 -2.42
CA ASN A 128 18.03 2.42 -1.23
C ASN A 128 17.44 1.77 0.03
N HIS A 129 16.11 1.74 0.16
CA HIS A 129 15.44 1.02 1.26
C HIS A 129 15.76 -0.47 1.22
N MET A 130 15.74 -1.08 0.03
CA MET A 130 16.09 -2.48 -0.17
C MET A 130 17.53 -2.78 0.24
N GLU A 131 18.49 -1.94 -0.17
CA GLU A 131 19.89 -2.08 0.22
C GLU A 131 20.07 -1.98 1.74
N TYR A 132 19.41 -1.00 2.38
CA TYR A 132 19.44 -0.85 3.83
C TYR A 132 18.86 -2.07 4.54
N ILE A 133 17.67 -2.52 4.14
CA ILE A 133 16.98 -3.67 4.76
C ILE A 133 17.81 -4.94 4.58
N ASN A 134 18.37 -5.19 3.40
CA ASN A 134 19.20 -6.37 3.18
C ASN A 134 20.47 -6.38 4.05
N ARG A 135 21.09 -5.21 4.26
CA ARG A 135 22.27 -5.08 5.13
C ARG A 135 21.92 -5.16 6.62
N ASN A 136 20.71 -4.76 7.00
CA ASN A 136 20.29 -4.62 8.40
C ASN A 136 19.05 -5.47 8.74
N TYR A 137 18.87 -6.61 8.06
CA TYR A 137 17.61 -7.35 8.05
C TYR A 137 17.10 -7.69 9.45
N SER A 138 17.97 -8.22 10.31
CA SER A 138 17.59 -8.59 11.68
C SER A 138 17.11 -7.39 12.48
N SER A 139 17.79 -6.24 12.39
CA SER A 139 17.43 -5.02 13.11
C SER A 139 16.14 -4.42 12.58
N PHE A 140 15.99 -4.35 11.25
CA PHE A 140 14.78 -3.88 10.60
C PHE A 140 13.57 -4.75 10.96
N ARG A 141 13.74 -6.07 10.92
CA ARG A 141 12.70 -7.04 11.28
C ARG A 141 12.24 -6.87 12.74
N THR A 142 13.17 -6.71 13.67
CA THR A 142 12.81 -6.45 15.08
C THR A 142 12.06 -5.13 15.20
N GLN A 143 12.60 -4.06 14.60
CA GLN A 143 12.00 -2.72 14.64
C GLN A 143 10.56 -2.71 14.10
N ILE A 144 10.32 -3.30 12.93
CA ILE A 144 8.99 -3.27 12.30
C ILE A 144 7.95 -4.06 13.12
N HIS A 145 8.37 -5.11 13.82
CA HIS A 145 7.49 -5.82 14.76
C HIS A 145 7.21 -5.00 16.03
N GLU A 146 8.20 -4.31 16.57
CA GLU A 146 8.01 -3.39 17.70
C GLU A 146 7.08 -2.24 17.33
N ASP A 147 7.25 -1.63 16.15
CA ASP A 147 6.41 -0.53 15.69
C ASP A 147 4.97 -0.99 15.40
N LYS A 148 4.79 -2.22 14.91
CA LYS A 148 3.48 -2.88 14.81
C LYS A 148 2.82 -2.99 16.18
N ASP A 149 3.54 -3.44 17.21
CA ASP A 149 2.99 -3.55 18.57
C ASP A 149 2.70 -2.17 19.18
N LYS A 150 3.57 -1.18 19.00
CA LYS A 150 3.33 0.21 19.40
C LYS A 150 2.07 0.79 18.74
N ALA A 151 1.87 0.54 17.44
CA ALA A 151 0.68 1.01 16.73
C ALA A 151 -0.60 0.37 17.29
N ILE A 152 -0.59 -0.93 17.58
CA ILE A 152 -1.72 -1.65 18.19
C ILE A 152 -2.05 -1.11 19.59
N ASN A 153 -1.02 -0.79 20.38
CA ASN A 153 -1.14 -0.26 21.73
C ASN A 153 -1.34 1.25 21.80
N GLU A 154 -1.45 1.93 20.65
CA GLU A 154 -1.63 3.39 20.53
C GLU A 154 -0.42 4.21 21.04
N GLU A 155 0.77 3.63 21.02
CA GLU A 155 2.04 4.20 21.51
C GLU A 155 2.96 4.71 20.37
N TYR A 156 2.61 4.43 19.11
CA TYR A 156 3.41 4.88 17.97
C TYR A 156 3.25 6.39 17.76
N SER A 157 4.36 7.13 17.66
CA SER A 157 4.35 8.60 17.65
C SER A 157 4.10 9.23 16.27
N GLY A 158 4.24 8.46 15.19
CA GLY A 158 4.01 8.94 13.81
C GLY A 158 2.55 8.89 13.39
N ASN A 159 2.28 9.14 12.11
CA ASN A 159 0.94 8.97 11.54
C ASN A 159 0.73 7.51 11.09
N TYR A 160 -0.31 6.87 11.62
CA TYR A 160 -0.63 5.48 11.36
C TYR A 160 -2.14 5.21 11.40
N LEU A 161 -2.54 4.09 10.81
CA LEU A 161 -3.91 3.56 10.85
C LEU A 161 -3.87 2.06 11.12
N VAL A 162 -4.57 1.62 12.16
CA VAL A 162 -4.77 0.19 12.46
C VAL A 162 -6.13 -0.25 11.92
N GLY A 163 -6.15 -1.32 11.13
CA GLY A 163 -7.36 -1.87 10.54
C GLY A 163 -8.34 -2.45 11.57
N PRO A 164 -9.57 -2.80 11.15
CA PRO A 164 -10.59 -3.34 12.05
C PRO A 164 -10.12 -4.55 12.86
N ARG A 165 -9.33 -5.42 12.25
CA ARG A 165 -8.75 -6.61 12.89
C ARG A 165 -7.34 -6.28 13.38
N LYS A 166 -7.28 -5.49 14.46
CA LYS A 166 -6.04 -4.90 15.02
C LYS A 166 -4.82 -5.84 15.06
N ASN A 167 -5.01 -7.11 15.42
CA ASN A 167 -3.90 -8.05 15.59
C ASN A 167 -3.65 -8.87 14.32
N LEU A 168 -2.51 -8.63 13.65
CA LEU A 168 -2.12 -9.30 12.41
C LEU A 168 -1.78 -10.81 12.57
N LEU A 169 -1.77 -11.38 13.78
CA LEU A 169 -1.48 -12.81 14.03
C LEU A 169 -0.19 -13.31 13.33
N VAL A 170 0.77 -12.41 13.18
CA VAL A 170 2.10 -12.68 12.61
C VAL A 170 3.05 -13.14 13.72
N ASP A 171 3.93 -14.07 13.39
CA ASP A 171 4.90 -14.63 14.34
C ASP A 171 6.22 -13.82 14.30
N PRO A 172 6.60 -13.12 15.40
CA PRO A 172 7.84 -12.36 15.48
C PRO A 172 9.12 -13.21 15.47
N GLN A 173 9.03 -14.53 15.31
CA GLN A 173 10.16 -15.45 15.08
C GLN A 173 10.28 -15.90 13.62
N LYS A 174 9.31 -15.60 12.75
CA LYS A 174 9.39 -15.90 11.31
C LYS A 174 9.92 -14.73 10.48
N ASP A 175 10.51 -15.04 9.33
CA ASP A 175 10.88 -14.03 8.34
C ASP A 175 9.68 -13.20 7.90
N ILE A 176 9.99 -11.97 7.47
CA ILE A 176 9.06 -11.05 6.83
C ILE A 176 9.19 -11.13 5.30
N ASP A 177 8.07 -10.93 4.60
CA ASP A 177 8.03 -10.79 3.15
C ASP A 177 7.98 -9.30 2.79
N VAL A 178 8.98 -8.78 2.08
CA VAL A 178 9.09 -7.35 1.79
C VAL A 178 8.82 -7.10 0.31
N LYS A 179 7.77 -6.33 0.05
CA LYS A 179 7.34 -5.90 -1.28
C LYS A 179 7.57 -4.40 -1.45
N TYR A 180 8.15 -4.00 -2.57
CA TYR A 180 8.45 -2.61 -2.90
C TYR A 180 7.52 -2.15 -4.01
N ILE A 181 6.91 -0.97 -3.88
CA ILE A 181 5.86 -0.52 -4.80
C ILE A 181 6.10 0.94 -5.14
N ALA A 182 6.27 1.24 -6.42
CA ALA A 182 6.32 2.61 -6.92
C ALA A 182 4.97 2.94 -7.57
N ILE A 183 4.28 3.98 -7.08
CA ILE A 183 2.99 4.42 -7.64
C ILE A 183 3.16 5.82 -8.23
N GLY A 184 2.86 6.01 -9.50
CA GLY A 184 2.99 7.34 -10.08
C GLY A 184 2.66 7.42 -11.55
N GLY A 185 2.33 8.64 -11.96
CA GLY A 185 1.89 8.95 -13.29
C GLY A 185 0.55 8.30 -13.66
N VAL A 186 0.10 8.63 -14.86
CA VAL A 186 -1.10 8.05 -15.47
C VAL A 186 -0.71 7.15 -16.64
N GLU A 187 -1.62 6.24 -17.00
CA GLU A 187 -1.49 5.39 -18.18
C GLU A 187 -1.54 6.23 -19.47
N ARG A 188 -1.02 5.65 -20.55
CA ARG A 188 -1.14 6.25 -21.88
C ARG A 188 -2.34 5.63 -22.59
N GLU A 189 -3.08 6.46 -23.32
CA GLU A 189 -4.23 6.02 -24.12
C GLU A 189 -3.83 5.29 -25.41
N ASP A 190 -2.61 5.52 -25.91
CA ASP A 190 -2.11 5.00 -27.19
C ASP A 190 -1.41 3.64 -27.08
N LYS A 191 -1.31 3.07 -25.88
CA LYS A 191 -0.76 1.73 -25.64
C LYS A 191 -1.78 0.88 -24.92
N SER A 192 -1.84 -0.41 -25.26
CA SER A 192 -2.68 -1.31 -24.48
C SER A 192 -2.19 -1.36 -23.03
N ILE A 193 -3.11 -1.63 -22.11
CA ILE A 193 -2.81 -1.86 -20.69
C ILE A 193 -1.73 -2.95 -20.56
N GLU A 194 -1.78 -3.98 -21.43
CA GLU A 194 -0.83 -5.09 -21.48
C GLU A 194 0.58 -4.65 -21.89
N GLU A 195 0.73 -3.80 -22.92
CA GLU A 195 2.03 -3.26 -23.34
C GLU A 195 2.65 -2.35 -22.27
N SER A 196 1.81 -1.58 -21.58
CA SER A 196 2.26 -0.75 -20.45
C SER A 196 2.71 -1.63 -19.28
N HIS A 197 2.00 -2.72 -19.00
CA HIS A 197 2.38 -3.72 -18.00
C HIS A 197 3.66 -4.49 -18.39
N GLU A 198 3.89 -4.79 -19.67
CA GLU A 198 5.13 -5.47 -20.12
C GLU A 198 6.37 -4.58 -19.95
N ILE A 199 6.26 -3.28 -20.26
CA ILE A 199 7.37 -2.31 -20.06
C ILE A 199 7.67 -2.15 -18.56
N VAL A 200 6.64 -2.20 -17.72
CA VAL A 200 6.74 -2.22 -16.25
C VAL A 200 7.33 -3.55 -15.74
N LYS A 201 7.03 -4.68 -16.40
CA LYS A 201 7.55 -6.03 -16.08
C LYS A 201 8.98 -6.28 -16.54
N CYS A 202 9.68 -5.34 -17.18
CA CYS A 202 11.14 -5.40 -17.36
C CYS A 202 11.84 -5.20 -16.00
N LYS A 203 11.84 -6.28 -15.19
CA LYS A 203 12.09 -6.33 -13.74
C LYS A 203 13.45 -5.82 -13.27
N PRO A 204 13.47 -4.87 -12.33
CA PRO A 204 14.43 -4.81 -11.22
C PRO A 204 13.91 -5.70 -10.07
N ALA A 205 14.40 -6.95 -9.93
CA ALA A 205 14.05 -7.92 -8.87
C ALA A 205 12.56 -8.37 -8.76
N ASP A 206 12.32 -9.57 -8.22
CA ASP A 206 10.98 -10.21 -8.18
C ASP A 206 9.97 -9.56 -7.23
N ASN A 207 10.40 -8.66 -6.34
CA ASN A 207 9.60 -8.05 -5.30
C ASN A 207 9.34 -6.55 -5.49
N LEU A 208 9.66 -5.98 -6.65
CA LEU A 208 9.35 -4.60 -7.01
C LEU A 208 8.15 -4.56 -7.98
N GLU A 209 7.15 -3.76 -7.61
CA GLU A 209 5.97 -3.46 -8.41
C GLU A 209 5.97 -1.99 -8.82
N ILE A 210 5.47 -1.72 -10.03
CA ILE A 210 5.22 -0.36 -10.50
C ILE A 210 3.75 -0.27 -10.88
N ALA A 211 3.07 0.74 -10.36
CA ALA A 211 1.67 1.00 -10.60
C ALA A 211 1.44 2.44 -11.07
N SER A 212 0.41 2.63 -11.88
CA SER A 212 -0.10 3.95 -12.26
C SER A 212 -1.22 4.36 -11.28
N TRP A 213 -1.53 5.65 -11.20
CA TRP A 213 -2.71 6.10 -10.44
C TRP A 213 -4.03 5.56 -11.00
N ASN A 214 -4.11 5.32 -12.32
CA ASN A 214 -5.27 4.67 -12.93
C ASN A 214 -5.47 3.25 -12.40
N SER A 215 -4.39 2.47 -12.29
CA SER A 215 -4.43 1.11 -11.76
C SER A 215 -4.76 1.07 -10.27
N PHE A 216 -4.31 2.08 -9.52
CA PHE A 216 -4.63 2.27 -8.12
C PHE A 216 -6.13 2.51 -7.92
N VAL A 217 -6.69 3.50 -8.61
CA VAL A 217 -8.13 3.82 -8.53
C VAL A 217 -8.98 2.66 -8.99
N ARG A 218 -8.66 2.00 -10.11
CA ARG A 218 -9.43 0.84 -10.59
C ARG A 218 -9.54 -0.26 -9.54
N LYS A 219 -8.47 -0.53 -8.79
CA LYS A 219 -8.49 -1.53 -7.71
C LYS A 219 -9.30 -1.05 -6.50
N LEU A 220 -9.24 0.24 -6.16
CA LEU A 220 -10.08 0.81 -5.12
C LEU A 220 -11.56 0.76 -5.49
N ASP A 221 -11.90 1.09 -6.73
CA ASP A 221 -13.26 1.07 -7.29
C ASP A 221 -13.89 -0.33 -7.20
N GLU A 222 -13.13 -1.34 -7.64
CA GLU A 222 -13.49 -2.77 -7.51
C GLU A 222 -13.76 -3.16 -6.05
N TYR A 223 -12.94 -2.64 -5.14
CA TYR A 223 -13.04 -2.95 -3.72
C TYR A 223 -14.24 -2.24 -3.05
N HIS A 224 -14.54 -0.99 -3.43
CA HIS A 224 -15.70 -0.25 -2.94
C HIS A 224 -17.02 -0.65 -3.63
N GLY A 225 -16.95 -1.46 -4.69
CA GLY A 225 -18.13 -1.97 -5.40
C GLY A 225 -18.78 -0.94 -6.33
N HIS A 226 -18.04 0.10 -6.71
CA HIS A 226 -18.43 1.00 -7.77
C HIS A 226 -18.00 0.33 -9.09
N HIS A 227 -18.97 0.02 -9.95
CA HIS A 227 -18.69 -0.42 -11.31
C HIS A 227 -18.37 0.82 -12.15
N PRO A 228 -17.37 0.77 -13.06
CA PRO A 228 -17.05 1.90 -13.90
C PRO A 228 -18.27 2.31 -14.71
N VAL A 229 -18.54 3.62 -14.75
CA VAL A 229 -19.38 4.22 -15.78
C VAL A 229 -18.72 3.86 -17.12
N GLN A 230 -19.46 3.09 -17.92
CA GLN A 230 -19.09 2.71 -19.28
C GLN A 230 -18.93 3.92 -20.19
#